data_AF-A0A940HWB4-F1
#
_entry.id   AF-A0A940HWB4-F1
#
_cell.length_a   1.000
_cell.length_b   1.000
_cell.length_c   1.000
_cell.angle_alpha   90.00
_cell.angle_beta   90.00
_cell.angle_gamma   90.00
#
_symmetry.space_group_name_H-M   'P 1'
#
loop_
_entity.id
_entity.type
_entity.pdbx_description
1 polymer ?
#
loop_
_entity_poly.entity_id
_entity_poly.type
_entity_poly.pdbx_seq_one_letter_code
_entity_poly.pdbx_strand_id
1 'polypeptide(L)'
;MKKFFALLLVLSFAKVQAQQAFEGTIVYRLFENTYQSEKDTAALTVHFGKNKLKITYGRKGMGGIEDVLVHLESGKMYELDLEQKTFLAKRLFATAKVAGIGSRRTIAGHTAIATDLSEKGIAALVASMNRGQVLIWPATDLYYPIPPQYISNIALSMVYDNRIVLGLTIIDRPRNGEASADTLRIEAVSVVPGSLPASHFEIPAGFSPAESVMAPPLQPVEPVEITTGTDPEIVQEIPVPMAPAPKKVPAKTTKKRSTSPKVPARNQPE
;
A
#
# COMPACT_ATOMS: atom_id res chain seq x y z
N MET A 1 -27.24 -7.02 -45.46
CA MET A 1 -27.43 -5.76 -44.70
C MET A 1 -28.26 -5.92 -43.43
N LYS A 2 -29.48 -6.49 -43.46
CA LYS A 2 -30.33 -6.64 -42.26
C LYS A 2 -29.68 -7.35 -41.06
N LYS A 3 -28.91 -8.43 -41.30
CA LYS A 3 -28.17 -9.16 -40.25
C LYS A 3 -27.02 -8.35 -39.63
N PHE A 4 -26.39 -7.47 -40.41
CA PHE A 4 -25.33 -6.59 -39.94
C PHE A 4 -25.89 -5.49 -39.03
N PHE A 5 -27.06 -4.95 -39.38
CA PHE A 5 -27.77 -3.97 -38.55
C PHE A 5 -28.24 -4.55 -37.21
N ALA A 6 -28.74 -5.78 -37.21
CA ALA A 6 -29.10 -6.49 -35.98
C ALA A 6 -27.89 -6.74 -35.06
N LEU A 7 -26.74 -7.11 -35.62
CA LEU A 7 -25.49 -7.28 -34.86
C LEU A 7 -25.02 -5.96 -34.24
N LEU A 8 -25.10 -4.85 -34.98
CA LEU A 8 -24.71 -3.51 -34.52
C LEU A 8 -25.65 -3.01 -33.40
N LEU A 9 -26.95 -3.34 -33.49
CA LEU A 9 -27.93 -3.07 -32.45
C LEU A 9 -27.60 -3.84 -31.17
N VAL A 10 -27.33 -5.15 -31.26
CA VAL A 10 -26.95 -5.99 -30.09
C VAL A 10 -25.62 -5.52 -29.45
N LEU A 11 -24.63 -5.14 -30.26
CA LEU A 11 -23.36 -4.58 -29.77
C LEU A 11 -23.55 -3.20 -29.11
N SER A 12 -24.53 -2.40 -29.55
CA SER A 12 -24.85 -1.12 -28.92
C SER A 12 -25.51 -1.29 -27.54
N PHE A 13 -26.30 -2.34 -27.32
CA PHE A 13 -26.84 -2.69 -26.01
C PHE A 13 -25.78 -3.33 -25.08
N ALA A 14 -24.80 -4.06 -25.63
CA ALA A 14 -23.72 -4.67 -24.85
C ALA A 14 -22.76 -3.64 -24.22
N LYS A 15 -22.69 -2.40 -24.74
CA LYS A 15 -21.83 -1.34 -24.16
C LYS A 15 -22.37 -0.72 -22.86
N VAL A 16 -23.62 -1.02 -22.48
CA VAL A 16 -24.29 -0.32 -21.36
C VAL A 16 -24.09 -1.00 -20.01
N GLN A 17 -23.42 -2.16 -19.94
CA GLN A 17 -23.04 -2.80 -18.67
C GLN A 17 -21.54 -2.68 -18.37
N ALA A 18 -20.89 -1.59 -18.81
CA ALA A 18 -19.62 -1.22 -18.21
C ALA A 18 -19.90 -0.88 -16.73
N GLN A 19 -19.32 -1.63 -15.79
CA GLN A 19 -19.45 -1.34 -14.36
C GLN A 19 -18.96 0.09 -14.12
N GLN A 20 -19.89 0.96 -13.73
CA GLN A 20 -19.58 2.36 -13.46
C GLN A 20 -18.67 2.44 -12.23
N ALA A 21 -17.63 3.26 -12.31
CA ALA A 21 -16.78 3.54 -11.17
C ALA A 21 -17.62 4.21 -10.08
N PHE A 22 -17.55 3.68 -8.86
CA PHE A 22 -18.23 4.23 -7.71
C PHE A 22 -17.63 5.59 -7.35
N GLU A 23 -18.52 6.56 -7.17
CA GLU A 23 -18.24 7.83 -6.54
C GLU A 23 -19.21 7.97 -5.37
N GLY A 24 -18.72 8.42 -4.22
CA GLY A 24 -19.55 8.52 -3.04
C GLY A 24 -18.75 8.60 -1.75
N THR A 25 -19.46 8.42 -0.65
CA THR A 25 -18.90 8.42 0.70
C THR A 25 -19.22 7.11 1.38
N ILE A 26 -18.21 6.52 2.02
CA ILE A 26 -18.36 5.32 2.85
C ILE A 26 -17.88 5.65 4.25
N VAL A 27 -18.72 5.37 5.23
CA VAL A 27 -18.38 5.52 6.64
C VAL A 27 -18.13 4.13 7.22
N TYR A 28 -16.95 3.94 7.80
CA TYR A 28 -16.54 2.74 8.49
C TYR A 28 -16.50 2.98 9.99
N ARG A 29 -16.77 1.92 10.75
CA ARG A 29 -16.54 1.89 12.20
C ARG A 29 -15.55 0.82 12.57
N LEU A 30 -14.74 1.14 13.57
CA LEU A 30 -13.80 0.23 14.20
C LEU A 30 -14.48 -0.40 15.42
N PHE A 31 -14.57 -1.72 15.40
CA PHE A 31 -15.03 -2.57 16.48
C PHE A 31 -13.84 -3.33 17.02
N GLU A 32 -13.49 -3.07 18.27
CA GLU A 32 -12.52 -3.87 18.99
C GLU A 32 -13.28 -4.83 19.88
N ASN A 33 -13.18 -6.13 19.58
CA ASN A 33 -13.72 -7.17 20.43
C ASN A 33 -12.59 -7.64 21.35
N THR A 34 -12.57 -7.08 22.56
CA THR A 34 -11.81 -7.62 23.69
C THR A 34 -12.73 -8.47 24.53
N TYR A 35 -12.17 -9.47 25.24
CA TYR A 35 -12.87 -10.47 26.05
C TYR A 35 -13.99 -9.95 26.99
N GLN A 36 -14.06 -8.64 27.25
CA GLN A 36 -15.00 -8.03 28.21
C GLN A 36 -15.99 -7.01 27.62
N SER A 37 -15.85 -6.55 26.37
CA SER A 37 -16.82 -5.62 25.75
C SER A 37 -16.50 -5.30 24.29
N GLU A 38 -17.52 -5.16 23.45
CA GLU A 38 -17.39 -4.48 22.14
C GLU A 38 -17.41 -2.96 22.37
N LYS A 39 -16.32 -2.27 22.03
CA LYS A 39 -16.24 -0.81 22.13
C LYS A 39 -16.10 -0.20 20.73
N ASP A 40 -16.94 0.80 20.45
CA ASP A 40 -16.82 1.67 19.27
C ASP A 40 -15.72 2.70 19.53
N THR A 41 -14.54 2.46 18.96
CA THR A 41 -13.31 3.21 19.29
C THR A 41 -13.00 4.33 18.31
N ALA A 42 -13.38 4.18 17.04
CA ALA A 42 -13.06 5.14 15.99
C ALA A 42 -14.00 5.04 14.79
N ALA A 43 -14.16 6.18 14.10
CA ALA A 43 -14.84 6.24 12.80
C ALA A 43 -13.85 6.67 11.72
N LEU A 44 -13.99 6.07 10.54
CA LEU A 44 -13.21 6.37 9.36
C LEU A 44 -14.17 6.73 8.24
N THR A 45 -13.98 7.87 7.61
CA THR A 45 -14.79 8.26 6.44
C THR A 45 -13.92 8.26 5.21
N VAL A 46 -14.36 7.58 4.16
CA VAL A 46 -13.67 7.53 2.87
C VAL A 46 -14.56 8.13 1.79
N HIS A 47 -14.04 9.14 1.12
CA HIS A 47 -14.65 9.77 -0.02
C HIS A 47 -13.99 9.24 -1.30
N PHE A 48 -14.80 8.69 -2.19
CA PHE A 48 -14.40 8.19 -3.50
C PHE A 48 -14.80 9.21 -4.56
N GLY A 49 -13.80 9.76 -5.24
CA GLY A 49 -13.98 10.58 -6.44
C GLY A 49 -13.33 9.92 -7.65
N LYS A 50 -13.51 10.54 -8.81
CA LYS A 50 -12.89 10.07 -10.05
C LYS A 50 -11.35 10.09 -9.93
N ASN A 51 -10.75 8.90 -9.84
CA ASN A 51 -9.30 8.67 -9.68
C ASN A 51 -8.67 9.34 -8.45
N LYS A 52 -9.48 9.74 -7.46
CA LYS A 52 -9.05 10.40 -6.23
C LYS A 52 -9.76 9.78 -5.03
N LEU A 53 -9.04 9.68 -3.92
CA LEU A 53 -9.61 9.28 -2.64
C LEU A 53 -9.25 10.31 -1.57
N LYS A 54 -10.17 10.54 -0.64
CA LYS A 54 -9.90 11.26 0.60
C LYS A 54 -10.33 10.40 1.76
N ILE A 55 -9.44 10.21 2.73
CA ILE A 55 -9.66 9.41 3.92
C ILE A 55 -9.55 10.34 5.12
N THR A 56 -10.58 10.39 5.96
CA THR A 56 -10.63 11.24 7.15
C THR A 56 -10.75 10.36 8.38
N TYR A 57 -9.79 10.49 9.30
CA TYR A 57 -9.75 9.73 10.55
C TYR A 57 -10.39 10.54 11.67
N GLY A 58 -11.48 10.02 12.24
CA GLY A 58 -12.12 10.59 13.42
C GLY A 58 -11.77 9.78 14.67
N ARG A 59 -10.72 10.17 15.40
CA ARG A 59 -10.38 9.55 16.69
C ARG A 59 -11.07 10.33 17.82
N LYS A 60 -11.88 9.65 18.64
CA LYS A 60 -12.48 10.28 19.83
C LYS A 60 -11.38 10.49 20.89
N GLY A 61 -11.16 11.74 21.32
CA GLY A 61 -10.38 12.07 22.53
C GLY A 61 -8.89 12.34 22.35
N MET A 62 -8.34 12.20 21.14
CA MET A 62 -6.99 12.68 20.81
C MET A 62 -7.15 13.68 19.66
N GLY A 63 -6.85 14.96 19.92
CA GLY A 63 -6.77 16.00 18.89
C GLY A 63 -5.82 15.54 17.78
N GLY A 64 -6.26 15.71 16.54
CA GLY A 64 -5.64 15.12 15.36
C GLY A 64 -6.71 14.51 14.46
N ILE A 65 -7.45 15.36 13.74
CA ILE A 65 -8.12 14.91 12.52
C ILE A 65 -7.03 14.90 11.46
N GLU A 66 -6.66 13.70 11.01
CA GLU A 66 -5.75 13.52 9.89
C GLU A 66 -6.57 13.24 8.64
N ASP A 67 -6.24 13.96 7.57
CA ASP A 67 -6.78 13.74 6.24
C ASP A 67 -5.69 13.11 5.36
N VAL A 68 -6.03 12.05 4.64
CA VAL A 68 -5.15 11.44 3.63
C VAL A 68 -5.78 11.59 2.27
N LEU A 69 -5.09 12.29 1.36
CA LEU A 69 -5.48 12.47 -0.02
C LEU A 69 -4.67 11.54 -0.92
N VAL A 70 -5.33 10.80 -1.80
CA VAL A 70 -4.68 9.89 -2.76
C VAL A 70 -5.08 10.28 -4.17
N HIS A 71 -4.08 10.52 -5.03
CA HIS A 71 -4.25 10.79 -6.45
C HIS A 71 -3.70 9.63 -7.27
N LEU A 72 -4.60 8.85 -7.86
CA LEU A 72 -4.21 7.67 -8.63
C LEU A 72 -3.47 8.03 -9.93
N GLU A 73 -3.86 9.11 -10.60
CA GLU A 73 -3.22 9.53 -11.86
C GLU A 73 -1.75 9.94 -11.65
N SER A 74 -1.47 10.66 -10.55
CA SER A 74 -0.10 11.13 -10.25
C SER A 74 0.72 10.15 -9.41
N GLY A 75 0.08 9.11 -8.85
CA GLY A 75 0.74 8.18 -7.95
C GLY A 75 1.18 8.83 -6.64
N LYS A 76 0.53 9.93 -6.22
CA LYS A 76 0.88 10.69 -5.01
C LYS A 76 -0.15 10.49 -3.91
N MET A 77 0.35 10.43 -2.69
CA MET A 77 -0.41 10.46 -1.46
C MET A 77 0.04 11.66 -0.64
N TYR A 78 -0.90 12.35 -0.01
CA TYR A 78 -0.65 13.47 0.89
C TYR A 78 -1.30 13.17 2.23
N GLU A 79 -0.51 13.16 3.30
CA GLU A 79 -0.99 13.11 4.67
C GLU A 79 -1.05 14.54 5.19
N LEU A 80 -2.22 15.01 5.61
CA LEU A 80 -2.48 16.37 6.03
C LEU A 80 -2.68 16.40 7.54
N ASP A 81 -1.88 17.23 8.20
CA ASP A 81 -2.07 17.62 9.60
C ASP A 81 -2.93 18.89 9.62
N LEU A 82 -4.20 18.75 10.00
CA LEU A 82 -5.15 19.86 10.03
C LEU A 82 -4.86 20.86 11.15
N GLU A 83 -4.16 20.45 12.21
CA GLU A 83 -3.81 21.33 13.34
C GLU A 83 -2.62 22.21 12.99
N GLN A 84 -1.54 21.61 12.47
CA GLN A 84 -0.32 22.32 12.09
C GLN A 84 -0.42 22.98 10.70
N LYS A 85 -1.47 22.66 9.92
CA LYS A 85 -1.61 23.04 8.51
C LYS A 85 -0.37 22.65 7.70
N THR A 86 0.11 21.43 7.92
CA THR A 86 1.23 20.87 7.17
C THR A 86 0.81 19.64 6.37
N PHE A 87 1.58 19.29 5.34
CA PHE A 87 1.37 18.06 4.60
C PHE A 87 2.67 17.31 4.32
N LEU A 88 2.58 15.98 4.33
CA LEU A 88 3.65 15.08 3.95
C LEU A 88 3.29 14.37 2.64
N ALA A 89 4.11 14.56 1.60
CA ALA A 89 3.92 13.92 0.31
C ALA A 89 4.66 12.57 0.24
N LYS A 90 3.94 11.50 -0.06
CA LYS A 90 4.47 10.15 -0.28
C LYS A 90 4.12 9.67 -1.69
N ARG A 91 4.93 8.77 -2.26
CA ARG A 91 4.63 8.11 -3.53
C ARG A 91 3.92 6.80 -3.28
N LEU A 92 2.97 6.45 -4.15
CA LEU A 92 2.42 5.10 -4.18
C LEU A 92 3.49 4.15 -4.72
N PHE A 93 3.75 3.07 -3.99
CA PHE A 93 4.65 2.00 -4.40
C PHE A 93 3.85 0.81 -4.94
N ALA A 94 4.49 0.02 -5.80
CA ALA A 94 3.91 -1.13 -6.47
C ALA A 94 4.24 -2.44 -5.75
N THR A 95 3.25 -3.30 -5.57
CA THR A 95 3.40 -4.67 -5.03
C THR A 95 2.38 -5.62 -5.69
N ALA A 96 2.62 -6.93 -5.60
CA ALA A 96 1.95 -7.95 -6.43
C ALA A 96 0.54 -8.35 -5.97
N LYS A 97 -0.21 -8.98 -6.88
CA LYS A 97 -1.62 -9.43 -6.78
C LYS A 97 -1.80 -10.71 -5.94
N VAL A 98 -3.02 -10.95 -5.43
CA VAL A 98 -3.40 -12.15 -4.65
C VAL A 98 -4.79 -12.66 -5.11
N ALA A 99 -5.08 -13.96 -4.94
CA ALA A 99 -6.35 -14.61 -5.28
C ALA A 99 -7.03 -15.21 -4.02
N GLY A 100 -8.37 -15.15 -3.95
CA GLY A 100 -9.16 -15.42 -2.74
C GLY A 100 -9.94 -16.75 -2.68
N ILE A 101 -10.44 -17.08 -1.48
CA ILE A 101 -11.31 -18.21 -1.11
C ILE A 101 -12.44 -17.64 -0.22
N GLY A 102 -13.72 -17.93 -0.51
CA GLY A 102 -14.81 -17.04 -0.11
C GLY A 102 -15.95 -17.64 0.73
N SER A 103 -16.09 -17.13 1.95
CA SER A 103 -17.39 -17.01 2.63
C SER A 103 -18.08 -15.71 2.19
N ARG A 104 -19.43 -15.69 2.12
CA ARG A 104 -20.22 -14.55 1.63
C ARG A 104 -21.01 -13.93 2.77
N ARG A 105 -21.07 -12.59 2.82
CA ARG A 105 -21.96 -11.84 3.74
C ARG A 105 -22.45 -10.54 3.14
N THR A 106 -23.45 -9.93 3.78
CA THR A 106 -23.96 -8.60 3.42
C THR A 106 -23.43 -7.56 4.39
N ILE A 107 -22.83 -6.47 3.90
CA ILE A 107 -22.32 -5.34 4.69
C ILE A 107 -22.89 -4.05 4.10
N ALA A 108 -23.52 -3.21 4.93
CA ALA A 108 -24.15 -1.97 4.51
C ALA A 108 -25.09 -2.12 3.28
N GLY A 109 -25.78 -3.25 3.15
CA GLY A 109 -26.68 -3.55 2.03
C GLY A 109 -26.01 -4.16 0.79
N HIS A 110 -24.69 -4.31 0.76
CA HIS A 110 -23.93 -4.85 -0.37
C HIS A 110 -23.41 -6.26 -0.10
N THR A 111 -23.39 -7.10 -1.13
CA THR A 111 -22.82 -8.46 -1.03
C THR A 111 -21.30 -8.39 -1.10
N ALA A 112 -20.63 -8.93 -0.08
CA ALA A 112 -19.18 -9.01 0.01
C ALA A 112 -18.70 -10.46 0.15
N ILE A 113 -17.53 -10.76 -0.41
CA ILE A 113 -16.91 -12.10 -0.38
C ILE A 113 -15.59 -12.00 0.36
N ALA A 114 -15.39 -12.82 1.38
CA ALA A 114 -14.15 -12.86 2.13
C ALA A 114 -12.97 -13.21 1.22
N THR A 115 -11.83 -12.55 1.46
CA THR A 115 -10.55 -12.92 0.88
C THR A 115 -9.51 -12.93 2.01
N ASP A 116 -8.86 -14.07 2.18
CA ASP A 116 -7.78 -14.24 3.15
C ASP A 116 -6.47 -13.71 2.58
N LEU A 117 -5.81 -12.83 3.33
CA LEU A 117 -4.56 -12.17 2.98
C LEU A 117 -3.37 -12.64 3.84
N SER A 118 -3.59 -13.59 4.75
CA SER A 118 -2.63 -13.99 5.79
C SER A 118 -1.36 -14.63 5.24
N GLU A 119 -1.46 -15.34 4.11
CA GLU A 119 -0.32 -16.05 3.51
C GLU A 119 0.54 -15.16 2.59
N LYS A 120 0.06 -13.95 2.21
CA LYS A 120 0.53 -13.32 0.97
C LYS A 120 0.67 -11.80 1.08
N GLY A 121 1.89 -11.34 1.38
CA GLY A 121 2.44 -10.05 0.93
C GLY A 121 1.89 -8.76 1.56
N ILE A 122 0.66 -8.75 2.08
CA ILE A 122 0.17 -7.72 3.03
C ILE A 122 0.80 -7.94 4.43
N ALA A 123 1.77 -8.85 4.49
CA ALA A 123 2.78 -8.96 5.51
C ALA A 123 3.41 -7.61 5.91
N ALA A 124 3.49 -6.56 5.09
CA ALA A 124 4.02 -5.27 5.59
C ALA A 124 3.10 -4.58 6.62
N LEU A 125 1.78 -4.75 6.49
CA LEU A 125 0.76 -4.22 7.42
C LEU A 125 0.64 -5.07 8.69
N VAL A 126 0.92 -6.37 8.56
CA VAL A 126 0.64 -7.40 9.58
C VAL A 126 1.91 -7.90 10.26
N ALA A 127 3.07 -7.90 9.58
CA ALA A 127 4.35 -8.36 10.11
C ALA A 127 4.93 -7.39 11.15
N SER A 128 4.50 -6.12 11.17
CA SER A 128 4.78 -5.23 12.30
C SER A 128 3.96 -5.60 13.54
N MET A 129 2.87 -6.37 13.38
CA MET A 129 1.91 -6.64 14.45
C MET A 129 1.88 -8.12 14.93
N ASN A 130 2.65 -9.05 14.32
CA ASN A 130 2.64 -10.48 14.69
C ASN A 130 1.23 -11.12 14.75
N ARG A 131 0.30 -10.65 13.92
CA ARG A 131 -1.13 -11.06 14.00
C ARG A 131 -1.41 -12.32 13.18
N GLY A 132 -2.45 -13.05 13.59
CA GLY A 132 -2.73 -14.43 13.17
C GLY A 132 -3.33 -14.54 11.78
N GLN A 133 -4.45 -13.85 11.53
CA GLN A 133 -5.19 -13.93 10.27
C GLN A 133 -5.76 -12.56 9.87
N VAL A 134 -5.76 -12.25 8.57
CA VAL A 134 -6.38 -11.03 8.01
C VAL A 134 -7.34 -11.39 6.89
N LEU A 135 -8.61 -11.03 7.09
CA LEU A 135 -9.69 -11.21 6.13
C LEU A 135 -10.16 -9.83 5.65
N ILE A 136 -10.25 -9.64 4.34
CA ILE A 136 -10.96 -8.50 3.75
C ILE A 136 -12.26 -8.95 3.11
N TRP A 137 -13.21 -8.02 3.00
CA TRP A 137 -14.54 -8.25 2.46
C TRP A 137 -14.82 -7.28 1.31
N PRO A 138 -14.20 -7.47 0.13
CA PRO A 138 -14.53 -6.73 -1.08
C PRO A 138 -16.00 -6.93 -1.49
N ALA A 139 -16.67 -5.83 -1.84
CA ALA A 139 -18.00 -5.84 -2.43
C ALA A 139 -17.97 -6.49 -3.82
N THR A 140 -19.08 -7.11 -4.21
CA THR A 140 -19.21 -7.72 -5.55
C THR A 140 -19.71 -6.73 -6.60
N ASP A 141 -20.36 -5.65 -6.17
CA ASP A 141 -21.09 -4.69 -6.97
C ASP A 141 -20.47 -3.28 -6.96
N LEU A 142 -19.70 -2.92 -5.93
CA LEU A 142 -19.00 -1.63 -5.87
C LEU A 142 -17.64 -1.68 -6.57
N TYR A 143 -17.59 -1.15 -7.79
CA TYR A 143 -16.38 -1.10 -8.61
C TYR A 143 -15.63 0.23 -8.45
N TYR A 144 -14.32 0.19 -8.25
CA TYR A 144 -13.46 1.38 -8.24
C TYR A 144 -12.14 1.07 -8.95
N PRO A 145 -11.91 1.57 -10.18
CA PRO A 145 -10.76 1.20 -10.98
C PRO A 145 -9.47 1.78 -10.38
N ILE A 146 -8.51 0.90 -10.06
CA ILE A 146 -7.18 1.25 -9.62
C ILE A 146 -6.18 0.84 -10.71
N PRO A 147 -5.28 1.75 -11.14
CA PRO A 147 -4.21 1.38 -12.05
C PRO A 147 -3.43 0.17 -11.51
N PRO A 148 -3.14 -0.87 -12.33
CA PRO A 148 -2.55 -2.12 -11.86
C PRO A 148 -1.26 -1.95 -11.05
N GLN A 149 -0.50 -0.88 -11.30
CA GLN A 149 0.72 -0.55 -10.58
C GLN A 149 0.51 -0.15 -9.09
N TYR A 150 -0.72 0.17 -8.67
CA TYR A 150 -1.03 0.63 -7.31
C TYR A 150 -1.92 -0.34 -6.50
N ILE A 151 -2.32 -1.47 -7.08
CA ILE A 151 -3.37 -2.36 -6.56
C ILE A 151 -3.11 -2.94 -5.15
N SER A 152 -1.85 -2.94 -4.71
CA SER A 152 -1.43 -3.50 -3.42
C SER A 152 -0.85 -2.43 -2.48
N ASN A 153 -1.10 -1.15 -2.76
CA ASN A 153 -0.67 -0.06 -1.89
C ASN A 153 -1.51 -0.01 -0.61
N ILE A 154 -0.86 0.12 0.54
CA ILE A 154 -1.52 0.22 1.85
C ILE A 154 -2.55 1.36 1.94
N ALA A 155 -2.26 2.50 1.28
CA ALA A 155 -3.17 3.64 1.22
C ALA A 155 -4.45 3.33 0.42
N LEU A 156 -4.42 2.27 -0.37
CA LEU A 156 -5.52 1.76 -1.16
C LEU A 156 -6.08 0.46 -0.58
N SER A 157 -5.78 0.14 0.69
CA SER A 157 -6.31 -1.03 1.39
C SER A 157 -7.85 -1.10 1.42
N MET A 158 -8.53 0.02 1.20
CA MET A 158 -9.99 0.12 1.07
C MET A 158 -10.52 -0.31 -0.30
N VAL A 159 -9.64 -0.72 -1.22
CA VAL A 159 -9.99 -1.25 -2.53
C VAL A 159 -9.09 -2.43 -2.86
N TYR A 160 -9.72 -3.55 -3.21
CA TYR A 160 -9.04 -4.79 -3.55
C TYR A 160 -9.59 -5.32 -4.87
N ASP A 161 -8.71 -5.59 -5.83
CA ASP A 161 -9.08 -6.06 -7.17
C ASP A 161 -10.16 -5.18 -7.86
N ASN A 162 -9.97 -3.87 -7.78
CA ASN A 162 -10.94 -2.86 -8.25
C ASN A 162 -12.32 -2.95 -7.61
N ARG A 163 -12.45 -3.63 -6.46
CA ARG A 163 -13.66 -3.67 -5.64
C ARG A 163 -13.43 -2.94 -4.35
N ILE A 164 -14.42 -2.16 -3.92
CA ILE A 164 -14.34 -1.49 -2.62
C ILE A 164 -14.41 -2.53 -1.51
N VAL A 165 -13.47 -2.47 -0.56
CA VAL A 165 -13.43 -3.32 0.63
C VAL A 165 -14.40 -2.75 1.66
N LEU A 166 -15.47 -3.49 1.97
CA LEU A 166 -16.49 -3.07 2.93
C LEU A 166 -16.20 -3.53 4.36
N GLY A 167 -15.22 -4.41 4.54
CA GLY A 167 -14.77 -4.77 5.87
C GLY A 167 -13.40 -5.41 5.91
N LEU A 168 -12.79 -5.32 7.07
CA LEU A 168 -11.52 -5.92 7.43
C LEU A 168 -11.71 -6.62 8.77
N THR A 169 -11.17 -7.82 8.90
CA THR A 169 -11.13 -8.56 10.16
C THR A 169 -9.71 -9.03 10.38
N ILE A 170 -9.12 -8.60 11.48
CA ILE A 170 -7.80 -9.03 11.92
C ILE A 170 -8.00 -9.85 13.18
N ILE A 171 -7.56 -11.10 13.13
CA ILE A 171 -7.65 -12.06 14.22
C ILE A 171 -6.24 -12.26 14.75
N ASP A 172 -6.01 -11.88 16.00
CA ASP A 172 -4.73 -12.04 16.65
C ASP A 172 -4.50 -13.51 17.03
N ARG A 173 -3.25 -13.93 17.17
CA ARG A 173 -2.99 -15.27 17.72
C ARG A 173 -3.40 -15.25 19.19
N PRO A 174 -4.07 -16.29 19.70
CA PRO A 174 -4.35 -16.38 21.12
C PRO A 174 -3.04 -16.29 21.91
N ARG A 175 -2.98 -15.42 22.92
CA ARG A 175 -1.83 -15.40 23.83
C ARG A 175 -1.86 -16.68 24.66
N ASN A 176 -0.68 -17.18 25.03
CA ASN A 176 -0.57 -18.42 25.82
C ASN A 176 -1.47 -18.34 27.07
N GLY A 177 -2.52 -19.15 27.12
CA GLY A 177 -3.48 -19.21 28.24
C GLY A 177 -4.85 -18.55 28.00
N GLU A 178 -5.07 -17.87 26.88
CA GLU A 178 -6.37 -17.28 26.54
C GLU A 178 -7.23 -18.22 25.66
N ALA A 179 -8.54 -18.29 25.96
CA ALA A 179 -9.49 -19.17 25.29
C ALA A 179 -10.00 -18.64 23.93
N SER A 180 -9.78 -17.36 23.63
CA SER A 180 -10.25 -16.71 22.41
C SER A 180 -9.23 -15.70 21.87
N ALA A 181 -9.13 -15.62 20.55
CA ALA A 181 -8.32 -14.61 19.88
C ALA A 181 -8.97 -13.22 19.93
N ASP A 182 -8.18 -12.20 20.29
CA ASP A 182 -8.60 -10.81 20.11
C ASP A 182 -8.89 -10.55 18.63
N THR A 183 -10.01 -9.86 18.36
CA THR A 183 -10.44 -9.58 16.99
C THR A 183 -10.66 -8.09 16.81
N LEU A 184 -9.92 -7.50 15.87
CA LEU A 184 -10.13 -6.15 15.40
C LEU A 184 -10.95 -6.20 14.11
N ARG A 185 -12.05 -5.46 14.07
CA ARG A 185 -12.97 -5.49 12.94
C ARG A 185 -13.29 -4.08 12.47
N ILE A 186 -13.10 -3.81 11.19
CA ILE A 186 -13.53 -2.58 10.53
C ILE A 186 -14.67 -2.95 9.60
N GLU A 187 -15.80 -2.27 9.69
CA GLU A 187 -16.95 -2.51 8.81
C GLU A 187 -17.59 -1.21 8.36
N ALA A 188 -17.99 -1.18 7.08
CA ALA A 188 -18.80 -0.11 6.52
C ALA A 188 -20.19 -0.12 7.19
N VAL A 189 -20.58 1.02 7.72
CA VAL A 189 -21.91 1.23 8.33
C VAL A 189 -22.83 2.02 7.41
N SER A 190 -22.28 2.76 6.44
CA SER A 190 -23.03 3.54 5.48
C SER A 190 -22.27 3.66 4.17
N VAL A 191 -22.98 3.47 3.05
CA VAL A 191 -22.50 3.68 1.69
C VAL A 191 -23.48 4.63 1.01
N VAL A 192 -23.00 5.83 0.68
CA VAL A 192 -23.81 6.88 0.05
C VAL A 192 -23.21 7.18 -1.31
N PRO A 193 -23.84 6.75 -2.42
CA PRO A 193 -23.37 7.12 -3.76
C PRO A 193 -23.58 8.61 -3.99
N GLY A 194 -22.65 9.25 -4.70
CA GLY A 194 -22.73 10.67 -5.02
C GLY A 194 -21.41 11.21 -5.57
N SER A 195 -21.48 12.13 -6.53
CA SER A 195 -20.28 12.81 -7.02
C SER A 195 -19.92 13.96 -6.08
N LEU A 196 -18.62 14.08 -5.78
CA LEU A 196 -18.06 15.12 -4.93
C LEU A 196 -17.27 16.12 -5.80
N PRO A 197 -17.28 17.42 -5.46
CA PRO A 197 -16.55 18.41 -6.23
C PRO A 197 -15.04 18.16 -6.16
N ALA A 198 -14.31 18.50 -7.24
CA ALA A 198 -12.88 18.24 -7.35
C ALA A 198 -12.05 18.89 -6.22
N SER A 199 -12.48 20.06 -5.74
CA SER A 199 -11.88 20.79 -4.63
C SER A 199 -11.91 20.03 -3.31
N HIS A 200 -12.80 19.05 -3.16
CA HIS A 200 -12.85 18.18 -1.98
C HIS A 200 -11.63 17.25 -1.86
N PHE A 201 -10.91 17.05 -2.98
CA PHE A 201 -9.74 16.18 -3.08
C PHE A 201 -8.45 16.96 -3.32
N GLU A 202 -8.45 18.25 -3.00
CA GLU A 202 -7.28 19.12 -3.12
C GLU A 202 -6.76 19.48 -1.73
N ILE A 203 -5.45 19.76 -1.65
CA ILE A 203 -4.86 20.28 -0.42
C ILE A 203 -5.47 21.67 -0.17
N PRO A 204 -6.07 21.92 1.00
CA PRO A 204 -6.66 23.22 1.30
C PRO A 204 -5.63 24.35 1.25
N ALA A 205 -6.10 25.57 0.94
CA ALA A 205 -5.25 26.75 0.94
C ALA A 205 -4.65 26.99 2.34
N GLY A 206 -3.37 27.39 2.38
CA GLY A 206 -2.65 27.68 3.62
C GLY A 206 -1.91 26.49 4.23
N PHE A 207 -1.93 25.32 3.60
CA PHE A 207 -1.08 24.20 3.98
C PHE A 207 0.34 24.35 3.43
N SER A 208 1.34 23.97 4.24
CA SER A 208 2.75 23.98 3.85
C SER A 208 3.37 22.58 3.91
N PRO A 209 4.41 22.26 3.11
CA PRO A 209 5.10 20.98 3.25
C PRO A 209 5.68 20.86 4.67
N ALA A 210 5.44 19.73 5.34
CA ALA A 210 6.15 19.44 6.59
C ALA A 210 7.66 19.37 6.29
N GLU A 211 8.47 20.04 7.11
CA GLU A 211 9.92 19.85 7.05
C GLU A 211 10.19 18.38 7.36
N SER A 212 10.52 17.61 6.33
CA SER A 212 11.10 16.29 6.51
C SER A 212 12.39 16.52 7.27
N VAL A 213 12.39 16.24 8.58
CA VAL A 213 13.62 16.10 9.36
C VAL A 213 14.37 14.93 8.75
N MET A 214 15.08 15.19 7.65
CA MET A 214 16.16 14.32 7.21
C MET A 214 17.06 14.25 8.42
N ALA A 215 17.19 13.05 9.00
CA ALA A 215 18.17 12.81 10.03
C ALA A 215 19.49 13.46 9.57
N PRO A 216 20.11 14.32 10.40
CA PRO A 216 21.34 14.97 10.01
C PRO A 216 22.31 13.88 9.51
N PRO A 217 23.03 14.12 8.41
CA PRO A 217 24.02 13.15 7.94
C PRO A 217 24.90 12.78 9.14
N LEU A 218 25.06 11.48 9.39
CA LEU A 218 25.96 10.96 10.43
C LEU A 218 27.24 11.77 10.32
N GLN A 219 27.52 12.59 11.33
CA GLN A 219 28.73 13.39 11.35
C GLN A 219 29.90 12.41 11.20
N PRO A 220 30.91 12.71 10.36
CA PRO A 220 32.10 11.88 10.28
C PRO A 220 32.67 11.79 11.69
N VAL A 221 32.69 10.59 12.25
CA VAL A 221 33.36 10.35 13.53
C VAL A 221 34.82 10.68 13.30
N GLU A 222 35.30 11.78 13.87
CA GLU A 222 36.72 12.12 13.83
C GLU A 222 37.51 10.95 14.42
N PRO A 223 38.59 10.50 13.78
CA PRO A 223 39.42 9.43 14.32
C PRO A 223 39.99 9.90 15.66
N VAL A 224 39.62 9.17 16.72
CA VAL A 224 40.22 9.31 18.04
C VAL A 224 41.72 9.04 17.89
N GLU A 225 42.54 10.08 17.98
CA GLU A 225 43.99 9.93 18.12
C GLU A 225 44.26 9.30 19.49
N ILE A 226 44.47 7.98 19.49
CA ILE A 226 44.96 7.25 20.65
C ILE A 226 46.44 7.62 20.80
N THR A 227 46.72 8.55 21.72
CA THR A 227 48.08 8.80 22.21
C THR A 227 48.49 7.59 23.05
N THR A 228 49.41 6.79 22.53
CA THR A 228 50.04 5.66 23.23
C THR A 228 50.77 6.15 24.48
N GLY A 229 50.19 5.87 25.65
CA GLY A 229 50.86 5.86 26.95
C GLY A 229 50.97 4.42 27.44
N THR A 230 52.20 4.04 27.76
CA THR A 230 52.77 2.76 28.21
C THR A 230 51.90 1.92 29.16
N ASP A 231 51.87 0.60 28.89
CA ASP A 231 51.54 -0.59 29.70
C ASP A 231 51.67 -0.48 31.25
N PRO A 232 51.16 -1.45 32.06
CA PRO A 232 50.34 -2.65 31.72
C PRO A 232 49.25 -3.05 32.76
N GLU A 233 48.07 -3.54 32.34
CA GLU A 233 47.39 -4.66 33.03
C GLU A 233 46.22 -5.26 32.21
N ILE A 234 46.51 -6.39 31.56
CA ILE A 234 45.72 -7.64 31.41
C ILE A 234 44.19 -7.52 31.28
N VAL A 235 43.67 -7.75 30.06
CA VAL A 235 42.48 -8.59 29.83
C VAL A 235 42.69 -9.45 28.58
N GLN A 236 42.47 -10.75 28.73
CA GLN A 236 42.62 -11.78 27.71
C GLN A 236 41.80 -11.53 26.43
N GLU A 237 42.50 -11.54 25.30
CA GLU A 237 41.94 -11.61 23.96
C GLU A 237 41.49 -13.05 23.65
N ILE A 238 40.22 -13.22 23.30
CA ILE A 238 39.71 -14.46 22.69
C ILE A 238 39.96 -14.35 21.17
N PRO A 239 40.67 -15.30 20.53
CA PRO A 239 41.02 -15.19 19.12
C PRO A 239 39.80 -15.43 18.23
N VAL A 240 39.46 -14.44 17.40
CA VAL A 240 38.48 -14.59 16.32
C VAL A 240 39.20 -15.19 15.09
N PRO A 241 38.69 -16.27 14.48
CA PRO A 241 39.34 -16.94 13.36
C PRO A 241 39.41 -16.04 12.12
N MET A 242 40.62 -15.93 11.54
CA MET A 242 40.89 -15.16 10.32
C MET A 242 40.09 -15.69 9.12
N ALA A 243 39.36 -14.79 8.46
CA ALA A 243 38.79 -15.06 7.14
C ALA A 243 39.90 -15.21 6.09
N PRO A 244 39.77 -16.14 5.12
CA PRO A 244 40.79 -16.42 4.12
C PRO A 244 41.00 -15.23 3.16
N ALA A 245 42.27 -14.92 2.89
CA ALA A 245 42.69 -13.80 2.08
C ALA A 245 42.20 -13.89 0.61
N PRO A 246 41.72 -12.79 0.01
CA PRO A 246 41.35 -12.77 -1.40
C PRO A 246 42.59 -12.92 -2.31
N LYS A 247 42.50 -13.85 -3.27
CA LYS A 247 43.54 -14.12 -4.28
C LYS A 247 43.76 -12.90 -5.16
N LYS A 248 45.02 -12.43 -5.22
CA LYS A 248 45.51 -11.42 -6.18
C LYS A 248 45.31 -11.92 -7.62
N VAL A 249 44.55 -11.18 -8.42
CA VAL A 249 44.50 -11.35 -9.87
C VAL A 249 45.71 -10.60 -10.47
N PRO A 250 46.60 -11.26 -11.24
CA PRO A 250 47.72 -10.58 -11.86
C PRO A 250 47.31 -9.85 -13.14
N ALA A 251 47.92 -8.69 -13.34
CA ALA A 251 47.69 -7.80 -14.48
C ALA A 251 48.51 -8.18 -15.73
N LYS A 252 47.96 -7.75 -16.87
CA LYS A 252 48.54 -7.49 -18.21
C LYS A 252 48.77 -8.67 -19.16
N THR A 253 48.21 -8.53 -20.36
CA THR A 253 49.04 -8.28 -21.57
C THR A 253 48.24 -7.67 -22.71
N THR A 254 48.83 -6.66 -23.33
CA THR A 254 48.43 -5.94 -24.53
C THR A 254 48.85 -6.72 -25.78
N LYS A 255 47.98 -6.88 -26.79
CA LYS A 255 48.34 -7.13 -28.21
C LYS A 255 47.12 -6.77 -29.09
N LYS A 256 47.16 -5.66 -29.85
CA LYS A 256 47.65 -5.45 -31.23
C LYS A 256 46.61 -5.81 -32.32
N ARG A 257 45.95 -4.75 -32.82
CA ARG A 257 45.52 -4.39 -34.20
C ARG A 257 45.54 -5.48 -35.30
N SER A 258 44.42 -5.60 -36.04
CA SER A 258 44.34 -5.99 -37.48
C SER A 258 42.87 -5.88 -37.94
N THR A 259 42.46 -4.75 -38.55
CA THR A 259 42.11 -4.55 -39.98
C THR A 259 40.88 -5.33 -40.51
N SER A 260 39.89 -4.53 -40.93
CA SER A 260 38.66 -4.80 -41.72
C SER A 260 38.91 -5.55 -43.05
N PRO A 261 37.91 -6.11 -43.78
CA PRO A 261 36.87 -5.30 -44.47
C PRO A 261 35.46 -5.93 -44.71
N LYS A 262 34.43 -5.09 -44.61
CA LYS A 262 33.48 -4.63 -45.67
C LYS A 262 32.82 -5.64 -46.67
N VAL A 263 31.47 -5.47 -46.83
CA VAL A 263 30.59 -5.63 -48.06
C VAL A 263 29.98 -7.05 -48.32
N PRO A 264 28.80 -7.22 -49.00
CA PRO A 264 27.47 -6.57 -48.97
C PRO A 264 26.26 -7.56 -48.94
N ALA A 265 25.06 -6.96 -49.00
CA ALA A 265 23.74 -7.49 -49.36
C ALA A 265 23.65 -8.57 -50.46
N ARG A 266 22.62 -9.42 -50.37
CA ARG A 266 22.04 -10.16 -51.50
C ARG A 266 20.52 -10.17 -51.43
N ASN A 267 19.93 -9.77 -52.56
CA ASN A 267 18.52 -9.78 -52.91
C ASN A 267 18.07 -11.14 -53.51
N GLN A 268 16.74 -11.30 -53.55
CA GLN A 268 15.90 -12.10 -54.48
C GLN A 268 15.78 -13.64 -54.26
N PRO A 269 14.80 -14.31 -54.90
CA PRO A 269 13.34 -14.04 -55.01
C PRO A 269 12.48 -15.33 -54.81
N GLU A 270 11.16 -15.19 -54.62
CA GLU A 270 10.07 -15.90 -55.32
C GLU A 270 8.70 -15.41 -54.80
#